data_AF-A0ABD7DKN5-F1
#
_entry.id   AF-A0ABD7DKN5-F1
#
_cell.length_a   1.000
_cell.length_b   1.000
_cell.length_c   1.000
_cell.angle_alpha   90.00
_cell.angle_beta   90.00
_cell.angle_gamma   90.00
#
_symmetry.space_group_name_H-M   'P 1'
#
loop_
_entity.id
_entity.type
_entity.pdbx_description
1 polymer ?
#
loop_
_entity_poly.entity_id
_entity_poly.type
_entity_poly.pdbx_seq_one_letter_code
_entity_poly.pdbx_strand_id
1 'polypeptide(L)' 'MKSEIHPFRMIVSNEDIAVGNKVKFSDGAEGTVTSIRSIKFISMTKVEVIGRAKFEN' A
#
# COMPACT_ATOMS: atom_id res chain seq x y z
N MET A 1 14.90 -17.38 -1.61
CA MET A 1 14.70 -15.97 -1.20
C MET A 1 13.34 -15.85 -0.54
N LYS A 2 13.27 -15.41 0.71
CA LYS A 2 11.99 -15.25 1.41
C LYS A 2 11.34 -13.96 0.91
N SER A 3 10.15 -14.09 0.35
CA SER A 3 9.30 -12.92 0.09
C SER A 3 8.85 -12.35 1.42
N GLU A 4 9.41 -11.23 1.83
CA GLU A 4 9.01 -10.57 3.07
C GLU A 4 7.76 -9.73 2.85
N ILE A 5 6.79 -9.87 3.77
CA ILE A 5 5.55 -9.11 3.77
C ILE A 5 5.68 -8.00 4.80
N HIS A 6 5.66 -6.75 4.33
CA HIS A 6 5.85 -5.57 5.15
C HIS A 6 4.53 -4.80 5.31
N PRO A 7 4.27 -4.23 6.51
CA PRO A 7 3.17 -3.30 6.68
C PRO A 7 3.47 -1.99 5.96
N PHE A 8 2.42 -1.30 5.49
CA PHE A 8 2.53 0.05 4.94
C PHE A 8 1.42 0.95 5.45
N ARG A 9 1.67 2.26 5.42
CA ARG A 9 0.69 3.32 5.61
C ARG A 9 0.96 4.43 4.60
N MET A 10 -0.04 4.83 3.84
CA MET A 10 0.11 5.89 2.82
C MET A 10 -1.16 6.69 2.62
N ILE A 11 -1.00 7.90 2.10
CA ILE A 11 -2.10 8.76 1.65
C ILE A 11 -2.10 8.74 0.13
N VAL A 12 -3.23 8.35 -0.44
CA VAL A 12 -3.43 8.18 -1.89
C VAL A 12 -4.78 8.74 -2.29
N SER A 13 -5.03 8.88 -3.59
CA SER A 13 -6.39 9.15 -4.05
C SER A 13 -7.28 7.93 -3.77
N ASN A 14 -8.57 8.15 -3.54
CA ASN A 14 -9.52 7.09 -3.21
C ASN A 14 -9.69 6.03 -4.32
N GLU A 15 -9.25 6.32 -5.55
CA GLU A 15 -9.34 5.42 -6.72
C GLU A 15 -8.03 4.66 -6.99
N ASP A 16 -6.92 5.02 -6.33
CA ASP A 16 -5.56 4.62 -6.75
C ASP A 16 -5.05 3.31 -6.11
N ILE A 17 -5.82 2.68 -5.21
CA ILE A 17 -5.29 1.62 -4.33
C ILE A 17 -6.18 0.38 -4.30
N ALA A 18 -5.60 -0.74 -4.71
CA ALA A 18 -6.22 -2.06 -4.67
C ALA A 18 -5.18 -3.14 -4.30
N VAL A 19 -5.67 -4.32 -3.88
CA VAL A 19 -4.83 -5.52 -3.75
C VAL A 19 -4.31 -5.91 -5.13
N GLY A 20 -3.01 -6.21 -5.24
CA GLY A 20 -2.32 -6.46 -6.50
C GLY A 20 -1.61 -5.25 -7.09
N ASN A 21 -1.91 -4.02 -6.64
CA ASN A 21 -1.20 -2.84 -7.10
C ASN A 21 0.25 -2.84 -6.61
N LYS A 22 1.15 -2.27 -7.41
CA LYS A 22 2.51 -1.93 -6.95
C LYS A 22 2.47 -0.61 -6.19
N VAL A 23 3.14 -0.57 -5.05
CA VAL A 23 3.33 0.62 -4.23
C VAL A 23 4.83 0.87 -4.05
N LYS A 24 5.22 2.13 -4.13
CA LYS A 24 6.59 2.57 -3.85
C LYS A 24 6.70 3.08 -2.42
N PHE A 25 7.68 2.56 -1.70
CA PHE A 25 7.96 2.90 -0.31
C PHE A 25 8.90 4.11 -0.23
N SER A 26 9.00 4.71 0.96
CA SER A 26 9.82 5.91 1.19
C SER A 26 11.32 5.69 0.99
N ASP A 27 11.78 4.45 1.09
CA ASP A 27 13.16 4.01 0.81
C ASP A 27 13.39 3.74 -0.69
N GLY A 28 12.36 3.91 -1.53
CA GLY A 28 12.41 3.66 -2.96
C GLY A 28 12.11 2.21 -3.35
N ALA A 29 11.93 1.29 -2.40
CA ALA A 29 11.56 -0.08 -2.67
C ALA A 29 10.15 -0.17 -3.28
N GLU A 30 9.91 -1.19 -4.10
CA GLU A 30 8.58 -1.49 -4.63
C GLU A 30 8.03 -2.76 -4.00
N GLY A 31 6.73 -2.76 -3.72
CA GLY A 31 6.05 -3.94 -3.22
C GLY A 31 4.66 -4.07 -3.81
N THR A 32 4.20 -5.30 -3.94
CA THR A 32 2.86 -5.63 -4.43
C THR A 32 1.91 -5.72 -3.23
N VAL A 33 0.84 -4.92 -3.21
CA VAL A 33 -0.16 -4.92 -2.14
C VAL A 33 -0.82 -6.29 -2.04
N THR A 34 -0.75 -6.90 -0.87
CA THR A 34 -1.32 -8.24 -0.60
C THR A 34 -2.60 -8.17 0.22
N SER A 35 -2.77 -7.11 1.03
CA SER A 35 -4.00 -6.88 1.81
C SER A 35 -4.14 -5.41 2.19
N ILE A 36 -5.39 -4.94 2.22
CA ILE A 36 -5.77 -3.65 2.81
C ILE A 36 -6.45 -3.96 4.15
N ARG A 37 -5.95 -3.38 5.23
CA ARG A 37 -6.47 -3.59 6.60
C ARG A 37 -7.43 -2.50 7.04
N SER A 38 -7.16 -1.27 6.63
CA SER A 38 -7.97 -0.12 7.02
C SER A 38 -7.88 0.97 5.96
N ILE A 39 -9.00 1.67 5.76
CA ILE A 39 -9.12 2.84 4.91
C ILE A 39 -9.80 3.92 5.75
N LYS A 40 -9.20 5.11 5.79
CA LYS A 40 -9.78 6.30 6.42
C LYS A 40 -9.89 7.41 5.39
N PHE A 41 -11.10 7.87 5.13
CA PHE A 41 -11.33 9.04 4.28
C PHE A 41 -10.83 10.30 5.00
N ILE A 42 -9.93 11.02 4.34
CA ILE A 42 -9.44 12.34 4.77
C ILE A 42 -10.30 13.42 4.10
N SER A 43 -10.64 13.20 2.83
CA SER A 43 -11.57 14.01 2.05
C SER A 43 -12.33 13.13 1.06
N MET A 44 -13.17 13.73 0.22
CA MET A 44 -13.89 13.04 -0.86
C MET A 44 -12.95 12.35 -1.87
N THR A 45 -11.70 12.83 -2.01
CA THR A 45 -10.75 12.35 -3.01
C THR A 45 -9.48 11.75 -2.42
N LYS A 46 -9.28 11.84 -1.09
CA LYS A 46 -8.06 11.35 -0.44
C LYS A 46 -8.38 10.40 0.71
N VAL A 47 -7.64 9.31 0.76
CA VAL A 47 -7.73 8.29 1.81
C VAL A 47 -6.35 7.99 2.40
N GLU A 48 -6.32 7.73 3.70
CA GLU A 48 -5.22 7.03 4.34
C GLU A 48 -5.50 5.52 4.26
N VAL A 49 -4.54 4.75 3.77
CA VAL A 49 -4.62 3.29 3.66
C VAL A 49 -3.53 2.67 4.51
N ILE A 50 -3.92 1.68 5.32
CA ILE A 50 -3.02 0.81 6.07
C ILE A 50 -3.17 -0.60 5.52
N GLY A 51 -2.07 -1.20 5.10
CA GLY A 51 -2.08 -2.51 4.45
C GLY A 51 -0.79 -3.30 4.64
N ARG A 52 -0.63 -4.33 3.83
CA ARG A 52 0.61 -5.10 3.70
C ARG A 52 0.99 -5.25 2.24
N ALA A 53 2.28 -5.17 1.93
CA ALA A 53 2.82 -5.43 0.62
C ALA A 53 3.93 -6.48 0.70
N LYS A 54 4.11 -7.25 -0.37
CA LYS A 54 5.22 -8.17 -0.55
C LYS A 54 6.26 -7.49 -1.41
N PHE A 55 7.49 -7.39 -0.93
CA PHE A 55 8.57 -6.78 -1.71
C PHE A 55 9.02 -7.75 -2.80
N GLU A 56 9.23 -7.20 -4.00
CA GLU A 56 9.89 -7.91 -5.10
C GLU A 56 11.39 -7.58 -4.98
N ASN A 57 12.20 -8.59 -4.61
CA ASN A 57 13.66 -8.52 -4.71
C ASN A 57 14.11 -8.78 -6.14
#